data_AF-A0A530QQ95-F1
#
_entry.id   AF-A0A530QQ95-F1
#
_cell.length_a   1.000
_cell.length_b   1.000
_cell.length_c   1.000
_cell.angle_alpha   90.00
_cell.angle_beta   90.00
_cell.angle_gamma   90.00
#
_symmetry.space_group_name_H-M   'P 1'
#
loop_
_entity.id
_entity.type
_entity.pdbx_description
1 polymer ?
#
loop_
_entity_poly.entity_id
_entity_poly.type
_entity_poly.pdbx_seq_one_letter_code
_entity_poly.pdbx_strand_id
1 'polypeptide(L)'
;AALRADVLGLDPYDALMEQYDPGNRAADITPVFAELKTFLRDFVPEALAVQEERLAKNPLKPLSGSYAIEKQRELGLAMMAAVGFDLTHGSLSVSHHPFCGGVPSDVRITTRYKTSDFLSALMGVLHETGHALYEQNLPKAWAHWPLGKARGMAVHESQSLFVEKQIGRNPEFWRWALPVVERHLGETWSIDDILPHVHRVERGLIRVDADEVTYPLHVILRYELEQELVSGRLEA
;
A
#
# COMPACT_ATOMS: atom_id res chain seq x y z
N ALA A 1 5.21 27.08 -6.02
CA ALA A 1 4.04 26.79 -6.88
C ALA A 1 3.97 27.75 -8.06
N ALA A 2 3.77 29.06 -7.83
CA ALA A 2 3.61 30.09 -8.87
C ALA A 2 4.62 30.02 -10.03
N LEU A 3 5.94 30.04 -9.78
CA LEU A 3 6.95 29.99 -10.84
C LEU A 3 6.81 28.78 -11.78
N ARG A 4 6.39 27.62 -11.24
CA ARG A 4 6.19 26.41 -12.04
C ARG A 4 4.88 26.47 -12.82
N ALA A 5 3.84 27.02 -12.19
CA ALA A 5 2.54 27.27 -12.78
C ALA A 5 2.68 28.15 -14.03
N ASP A 6 3.42 29.25 -13.93
CA ASP A 6 3.67 30.20 -15.02
C ASP A 6 4.39 29.54 -16.20
N VAL A 7 5.39 28.69 -15.92
CA VAL A 7 6.16 27.98 -16.96
C VAL A 7 5.32 26.91 -17.66
N LEU A 8 4.46 26.20 -16.91
CA LEU A 8 3.66 25.09 -17.45
C LEU A 8 2.31 25.55 -18.01
N GLY A 9 1.87 26.78 -17.73
CA GLY A 9 0.53 27.25 -18.09
C GLY A 9 -0.58 26.49 -17.38
N LEU A 10 -0.35 26.08 -16.13
CA LEU A 10 -1.27 25.29 -15.31
C LEU A 10 -1.65 26.04 -14.03
N ASP A 11 -2.72 25.61 -13.37
CA ASP A 11 -3.01 26.07 -12.02
C ASP A 11 -1.88 25.70 -11.04
N PRO A 12 -1.62 26.51 -9.98
CA PRO A 12 -0.48 26.30 -9.10
C PRO A 12 -0.41 24.92 -8.44
N TYR A 13 -1.55 24.32 -8.10
CA TYR A 13 -1.60 22.98 -7.52
C TYR A 13 -1.32 21.89 -8.57
N ASP A 14 -1.94 21.97 -9.75
CA ASP A 14 -1.70 21.06 -10.87
C ASP A 14 -0.22 21.09 -11.30
N ALA A 15 0.39 22.26 -11.32
CA ALA A 15 1.82 22.42 -11.61
C ALA A 15 2.71 21.70 -10.59
N LEU A 16 2.32 21.65 -9.30
CA LEU A 16 3.05 20.89 -8.30
C LEU A 16 2.88 19.38 -8.50
N MET A 17 1.65 18.94 -8.79
CA MET A 17 1.31 17.53 -9.03
C MET A 17 2.01 16.94 -10.26
N GLU A 18 2.24 17.74 -11.30
CA GLU A 18 2.95 17.33 -12.53
C GLU A 18 4.34 16.70 -12.26
N GLN A 19 4.96 16.99 -11.11
CA GLN A 19 6.24 16.39 -10.69
C GLN A 19 6.14 14.90 -10.35
N TYR A 20 4.98 14.48 -9.85
CA TYR A 20 4.78 13.15 -9.31
C TYR A 20 3.91 12.32 -10.24
N ASP A 21 2.92 12.95 -10.87
CA ASP A 21 1.95 12.24 -11.69
C ASP A 21 1.60 13.07 -12.95
N PRO A 22 2.50 13.09 -13.95
CA PRO A 22 2.38 13.98 -15.10
C PRO A 22 1.08 13.78 -15.86
N GLY A 23 0.39 14.87 -16.21
CA GLY A 23 -0.86 14.85 -16.98
C GLY A 23 -2.15 14.70 -16.18
N ASN A 24 -2.11 14.35 -14.90
CA ASN A 24 -3.31 14.35 -14.05
C ASN A 24 -3.65 15.75 -13.55
N ARG A 25 -4.94 16.05 -13.37
CA ARG A 25 -5.43 17.39 -12.98
C ARG A 25 -6.38 17.31 -11.80
N ALA A 26 -6.39 18.34 -10.96
CA ALA A 26 -7.34 18.49 -9.89
C ALA A 26 -8.80 18.43 -10.40
N ALA A 27 -9.04 18.90 -11.62
CA ALA A 27 -10.35 18.82 -12.28
C ALA A 27 -10.85 17.38 -12.46
N ASP A 28 -9.95 16.41 -12.66
CA ASP A 28 -10.29 14.99 -12.82
C ASP A 28 -10.30 14.23 -11.48
N ILE A 29 -9.42 14.61 -10.56
CA ILE A 29 -9.28 13.96 -9.24
C ILE A 29 -10.39 14.38 -8.28
N THR A 30 -10.76 15.67 -8.26
CA THR A 30 -11.72 16.21 -7.29
C THR A 30 -13.08 15.50 -7.37
N PRO A 31 -13.66 15.23 -8.54
CA PRO A 31 -14.91 14.47 -8.64
C PRO A 31 -14.80 13.05 -8.06
N VAL A 32 -13.69 12.34 -8.33
CA VAL A 32 -13.45 10.99 -7.80
C VAL A 32 -13.36 11.00 -6.28
N PHE A 33 -12.63 11.96 -5.71
CA PHE A 33 -12.54 12.12 -4.26
C PHE A 33 -13.87 12.51 -3.63
N ALA A 34 -14.68 13.35 -4.28
CA ALA A 34 -16.00 13.72 -3.78
C ALA A 34 -16.96 12.52 -3.74
N GLU A 35 -16.97 11.69 -4.78
CA GLU A 35 -17.75 10.46 -4.83
C GLU A 35 -17.29 9.48 -3.73
N LEU A 36 -15.99 9.22 -3.65
CA LEU A 36 -15.42 8.31 -2.67
C LEU A 36 -15.66 8.79 -1.23
N LYS A 37 -15.47 10.08 -0.94
CA LYS A 37 -15.75 10.69 0.37
C LYS A 37 -17.21 10.51 0.76
N THR A 38 -18.12 10.73 -0.19
CA THR A 38 -19.57 10.59 0.04
C THR A 38 -19.92 9.15 0.39
N PHE A 39 -19.41 8.18 -0.38
CA PHE A 39 -19.59 6.76 -0.10
C PHE A 39 -19.01 6.35 1.26
N LEU A 40 -17.74 6.71 1.53
CA LEU A 40 -17.03 6.29 2.75
C LEU A 40 -17.63 6.88 4.03
N ARG A 41 -18.24 8.05 3.97
CA ARG A 41 -18.95 8.64 5.13
C ARG A 41 -20.02 7.69 5.67
N ASP A 42 -20.74 7.02 4.77
CA ASP A 42 -21.85 6.14 5.13
C ASP A 42 -21.37 4.69 5.32
N PHE A 43 -20.41 4.24 4.50
CA PHE A 43 -19.88 2.88 4.55
C PHE A 43 -19.01 2.58 5.78
N VAL A 44 -18.17 3.52 6.25
CA VAL A 44 -17.29 3.28 7.42
C VAL A 44 -18.09 2.92 8.69
N PRO A 45 -19.13 3.67 9.09
CA PRO A 45 -20.00 3.28 10.20
C PRO A 45 -20.64 1.90 10.02
N GLU A 46 -21.12 1.57 8.81
CA GLU A 46 -21.74 0.28 8.50
C GLU A 46 -20.74 -0.87 8.67
N ALA A 47 -19.55 -0.75 8.07
CA ALA A 47 -18.49 -1.75 8.17
C ALA A 47 -18.08 -2.00 9.62
N LEU A 48 -17.98 -0.95 10.43
CA LEU A 48 -17.67 -1.06 11.86
C LEU A 48 -18.78 -1.75 12.66
N ALA A 49 -20.05 -1.43 12.38
CA ALA A 49 -21.18 -2.09 13.04
C ALA A 49 -21.24 -3.59 12.73
N VAL A 50 -21.10 -3.97 11.46
CA VAL A 50 -21.05 -5.38 11.04
C VAL A 50 -19.85 -6.10 11.66
N GLN A 51 -18.68 -5.44 11.71
CA GLN A 51 -17.50 -5.98 12.35
C GLN A 51 -17.72 -6.18 13.86
N GLU A 52 -18.34 -5.23 14.56
CA GLU A 52 -18.65 -5.32 15.99
C GLU A 52 -19.58 -6.49 16.30
N GLU A 53 -20.67 -6.65 15.54
CA GLU A 53 -21.58 -7.79 15.70
C GLU A 53 -20.89 -9.13 15.45
N ARG A 54 -20.00 -9.20 14.45
CA ARG A 54 -19.21 -10.39 14.15
C ARG A 54 -18.26 -10.72 15.31
N LEU A 55 -17.53 -9.73 15.81
CA LEU A 55 -16.56 -9.91 16.89
C LEU A 55 -17.21 -10.20 18.25
N ALA A 56 -18.43 -9.72 18.48
CA ALA A 56 -19.22 -10.07 19.65
C ALA A 56 -19.60 -11.57 19.67
N LYS A 57 -19.86 -12.16 18.50
CA LYS A 57 -20.18 -13.59 18.36
C LYS A 57 -18.92 -14.45 18.37
N ASN A 58 -17.91 -14.03 17.62
CA ASN A 58 -16.64 -14.73 17.45
C ASN A 58 -15.48 -13.75 17.69
N PRO A 59 -14.99 -13.65 18.93
CA PRO A 59 -13.87 -12.77 19.26
C PRO A 59 -12.63 -13.08 18.43
N LEU A 60 -11.87 -12.03 18.10
CA LEU A 60 -10.67 -12.15 17.29
C LEU A 60 -9.63 -13.05 18.01
N LYS A 61 -9.22 -14.14 17.36
CA LYS A 61 -8.10 -14.95 17.83
C LYS A 61 -6.84 -14.08 17.83
N PRO A 62 -6.17 -13.87 18.99
CA PRO A 62 -4.99 -13.01 19.02
C PRO A 62 -3.86 -13.60 18.18
N LEU A 63 -3.04 -12.74 17.57
CA LEU A 63 -1.73 -13.12 17.04
C LEU A 63 -0.85 -13.47 18.25
N SER A 64 -0.94 -14.72 18.71
CA SER A 64 -0.37 -15.17 19.98
C SER A 64 1.08 -15.62 19.89
N GLY A 65 1.63 -15.66 18.67
CA GLY A 65 3.00 -16.10 18.41
C GLY A 65 4.06 -15.06 18.78
N SER A 66 5.21 -15.55 19.26
CA SER A 66 6.46 -14.82 19.15
C SER A 66 7.09 -15.15 17.80
N TYR A 67 6.91 -14.25 16.83
CA TYR A 67 7.34 -14.46 15.46
C TYR A 67 8.81 -14.05 15.30
N ALA A 68 9.72 -15.03 15.27
CA ALA A 68 11.13 -14.78 15.00
C ALA A 68 11.31 -14.03 13.67
N ILE A 69 12.14 -12.98 13.68
CA ILE A 69 12.34 -12.08 12.52
C ILE A 69 12.81 -12.86 11.29
N GLU A 70 13.70 -13.83 11.49
CA GLU A 70 14.27 -14.68 10.46
C GLU A 70 13.18 -15.52 9.77
N LYS A 71 12.21 -16.03 10.54
CA LYS A 71 11.08 -16.78 10.01
C LYS A 71 10.09 -15.91 9.25
N GLN A 72 9.85 -14.68 9.72
CA GLN A 72 9.08 -13.69 8.96
C GLN A 72 9.78 -13.29 7.66
N ARG A 73 11.12 -13.19 7.68
CA ARG A 73 11.92 -12.91 6.48
C ARG A 73 11.83 -14.05 5.47
N GLU A 74 11.98 -15.30 5.92
CA GLU A 74 11.80 -16.48 5.05
C GLU A 74 10.40 -16.52 4.43
N LEU A 75 9.36 -16.24 5.23
CA LEU A 75 7.98 -16.12 4.74
C LEU A 75 7.82 -15.02 3.70
N GLY A 76 8.36 -13.83 3.97
CA GLY A 76 8.34 -12.70 3.04
C GLY A 76 8.98 -13.06 1.70
N LEU A 77 10.19 -13.64 1.72
CA LEU A 77 10.88 -14.10 0.51
C LEU A 77 10.07 -15.15 -0.28
N ALA A 78 9.39 -16.07 0.41
CA ALA A 78 8.55 -17.06 -0.23
C ALA A 78 7.33 -16.42 -0.93
N MET A 79 6.70 -15.43 -0.30
CA MET A 79 5.58 -14.69 -0.89
C MET A 79 6.02 -13.81 -2.05
N MET A 80 7.16 -13.12 -1.92
CA MET A 80 7.76 -12.34 -3.01
C MET A 80 7.96 -13.20 -4.27
N ALA A 81 8.59 -14.36 -4.11
CA ALA A 81 8.83 -15.28 -5.23
C ALA A 81 7.51 -15.78 -5.83
N ALA A 82 6.50 -16.05 -5.01
CA ALA A 82 5.20 -16.55 -5.48
C ALA A 82 4.43 -15.53 -6.34
N VAL A 83 4.56 -14.23 -6.05
CA VAL A 83 3.95 -13.16 -6.86
C VAL A 83 4.82 -12.73 -8.06
N GLY A 84 6.01 -13.34 -8.23
CA GLY A 84 6.84 -13.20 -9.42
C GLY A 84 8.08 -12.31 -9.27
N PHE A 85 8.46 -11.92 -8.05
CA PHE A 85 9.70 -11.16 -7.83
C PHE A 85 10.93 -11.99 -8.22
N ASP A 86 11.82 -11.41 -9.02
CA ASP A 86 13.09 -12.05 -9.36
C ASP A 86 14.14 -11.80 -8.27
N LEU A 87 14.34 -12.80 -7.41
CA LEU A 87 15.32 -12.76 -6.30
C LEU A 87 16.78 -12.70 -6.76
N THR A 88 17.06 -12.92 -8.06
CA THR A 88 18.42 -12.77 -8.62
C THR A 88 18.72 -11.33 -9.07
N HIS A 89 17.68 -10.50 -9.21
CA HIS A 89 17.75 -9.10 -9.61
C HIS A 89 17.17 -8.16 -8.53
N GLY A 90 17.32 -8.54 -7.26
CA GLY A 90 16.85 -7.73 -6.15
C GLY A 90 17.10 -8.33 -4.78
N SER A 91 16.68 -7.61 -3.74
CA SER A 91 16.85 -8.06 -2.35
C SER A 91 15.79 -7.51 -1.40
N LEU A 92 15.60 -8.22 -0.28
CA LEU A 92 14.79 -7.80 0.86
C LEU A 92 15.68 -7.51 2.07
N SER A 93 15.64 -6.28 2.56
CA SER A 93 16.40 -5.80 3.72
C SER A 93 15.50 -5.16 4.79
N VAL A 94 16.08 -4.63 5.87
CA VAL A 94 15.34 -3.98 6.96
C VAL A 94 15.61 -2.48 6.98
N SER A 95 14.58 -1.68 7.16
CA SER A 95 14.66 -0.25 7.40
C SER A 95 13.58 0.21 8.39
N HIS A 96 13.64 1.48 8.82
CA HIS A 96 12.63 2.03 9.72
C HIS A 96 11.28 2.24 9.02
N HIS A 97 11.32 2.68 7.76
CA HIS A 97 10.17 2.82 6.87
C HIS A 97 10.40 1.94 5.64
N PRO A 98 9.49 0.99 5.33
CA PRO A 98 9.53 0.22 4.09
C PRO A 98 9.60 1.15 2.87
N PHE A 99 10.37 0.73 1.86
CA PHE A 99 10.43 1.38 0.57
C PHE A 99 10.93 0.41 -0.50
N CYS A 100 10.67 0.76 -1.76
CA CYS A 100 11.25 0.15 -2.95
C CYS A 100 12.20 1.15 -3.62
N GLY A 101 13.39 0.69 -3.98
CA GLY A 101 14.39 1.52 -4.66
C GLY A 101 15.41 0.68 -5.43
N GLY A 102 16.56 1.29 -5.74
CA GLY A 102 17.60 0.66 -6.56
C GLY A 102 17.46 1.05 -8.04
N VAL A 103 17.76 0.11 -8.92
CA VAL A 103 17.66 0.26 -10.38
C VAL A 103 16.95 -0.95 -10.99
N PRO A 104 16.40 -0.89 -12.21
CA PRO A 104 15.66 -2.02 -12.79
C PRO A 104 16.41 -3.38 -12.81
N SER A 105 17.75 -3.36 -12.84
CA SER A 105 18.59 -4.58 -12.77
C SER A 105 18.94 -5.06 -11.35
N ASP A 106 18.65 -4.25 -10.33
CA ASP A 106 18.92 -4.51 -8.91
C ASP A 106 17.91 -3.72 -8.05
N VAL A 107 16.70 -4.26 -7.94
CA VAL A 107 15.60 -3.63 -7.19
C VAL A 107 15.65 -4.08 -5.73
N ARG A 108 15.77 -3.12 -4.83
CA ARG A 108 15.96 -3.37 -3.40
C ARG A 108 14.76 -2.86 -2.64
N ILE A 109 14.09 -3.77 -1.95
CA ILE A 109 12.97 -3.44 -1.09
C ILE A 109 13.35 -3.65 0.37
N THR A 110 12.66 -2.93 1.25
CA THR A 110 12.82 -3.08 2.68
C THR A 110 11.51 -3.33 3.39
N THR A 111 11.57 -3.95 4.56
CA THR A 111 10.42 -4.07 5.45
C THR A 111 10.83 -3.81 6.91
N ARG A 112 9.85 -3.84 7.81
CA ARG A 112 10.05 -3.72 9.25
C ARG A 112 9.27 -4.83 9.96
N TYR A 113 9.97 -5.61 10.78
CA TYR A 113 9.38 -6.73 11.51
C TYR A 113 8.93 -6.32 12.92
N LYS A 114 7.86 -6.96 13.39
CA LYS A 114 7.44 -6.95 14.80
C LYS A 114 7.39 -8.40 15.27
N THR A 115 7.90 -8.70 16.45
CA THR A 115 7.86 -10.07 17.00
C THR A 115 6.47 -10.48 17.49
N SER A 116 5.55 -9.52 17.64
CA SER A 116 4.16 -9.74 18.07
C SER A 116 3.15 -9.81 16.91
N ASP A 117 3.57 -9.52 15.68
CA ASP A 117 2.69 -9.43 14.51
C ASP A 117 3.48 -9.66 13.23
N PHE A 118 3.21 -10.79 12.57
CA PHE A 118 3.81 -11.12 11.26
C PHE A 118 3.06 -10.47 10.08
N LEU A 119 1.78 -10.16 10.24
CA LEU A 119 0.89 -9.76 9.15
C LEU A 119 1.27 -8.37 8.63
N SER A 120 1.59 -7.44 9.53
CA SER A 120 2.08 -6.10 9.15
C SER A 120 3.31 -6.17 8.23
N ALA A 121 4.30 -7.00 8.61
CA ALA A 121 5.53 -7.13 7.84
C ALA A 121 5.28 -7.84 6.49
N LEU A 122 4.41 -8.86 6.49
CA LEU A 122 4.04 -9.60 5.29
C LEU A 122 3.33 -8.71 4.26
N MET A 123 2.34 -7.93 4.70
CA MET A 123 1.63 -6.99 3.82
C MET A 123 2.55 -5.90 3.30
N GLY A 124 3.44 -5.35 4.16
CA GLY A 124 4.46 -4.41 3.72
C GLY A 124 5.39 -5.00 2.65
N VAL A 125 5.82 -6.26 2.81
CA VAL A 125 6.63 -6.94 1.78
C VAL A 125 5.84 -7.08 0.47
N LEU A 126 4.58 -7.52 0.52
CA LEU A 126 3.73 -7.63 -0.68
C LEU A 126 3.53 -6.29 -1.38
N HIS A 127 3.32 -5.21 -0.62
CA HIS A 127 3.20 -3.85 -1.14
C HIS A 127 4.46 -3.43 -1.91
N GLU A 128 5.62 -3.49 -1.26
CA GLU A 128 6.88 -3.11 -1.91
C GLU A 128 7.25 -4.06 -3.05
N THR A 129 6.78 -5.31 -3.01
CA THR A 129 6.93 -6.25 -4.13
C THR A 129 6.16 -5.79 -5.35
N GLY A 130 4.94 -5.26 -5.21
CA GLY A 130 4.19 -4.73 -6.34
C GLY A 130 4.89 -3.55 -7.02
N HIS A 131 5.50 -2.65 -6.24
CA HIS A 131 6.41 -1.64 -6.78
C HIS A 131 7.59 -2.27 -7.53
N ALA A 132 8.25 -3.24 -6.91
CA ALA A 132 9.42 -3.86 -7.50
C ALA A 132 9.11 -4.64 -8.79
N LEU A 133 7.93 -5.27 -8.88
CA LEU A 133 7.48 -5.93 -10.10
C LEU A 133 7.35 -4.96 -11.26
N TYR A 134 6.92 -3.72 -11.01
CA TYR A 134 6.92 -2.70 -12.05
C TYR A 134 8.34 -2.40 -12.49
N GLU A 135 9.22 -2.07 -11.55
CA GLU A 135 10.60 -1.66 -11.83
C GLU A 135 11.43 -2.76 -12.51
N GLN A 136 11.33 -4.02 -12.08
CA GLN A 136 12.04 -5.16 -12.70
C GLN A 136 11.59 -5.43 -14.15
N ASN A 137 10.36 -5.03 -14.50
CA ASN A 137 9.76 -5.29 -15.81
C ASN A 137 9.72 -4.06 -16.72
N LEU A 138 10.34 -2.94 -16.33
CA LEU A 138 10.53 -1.80 -17.22
C LEU A 138 11.37 -2.20 -18.46
N PRO A 139 11.14 -1.59 -19.63
CA PRO A 139 11.82 -1.96 -20.87
C PRO A 139 13.35 -1.81 -20.76
N LYS A 140 14.07 -2.94 -20.71
CA LYS A 140 15.53 -2.97 -20.54
C LYS A 140 16.28 -2.20 -21.63
N ALA A 141 15.76 -2.22 -22.87
CA ALA A 141 16.33 -1.48 -23.99
C ALA A 141 16.36 0.05 -23.76
N TRP A 142 15.50 0.57 -22.86
CA TRP A 142 15.37 1.99 -22.57
C TRP A 142 15.78 2.36 -21.14
N ALA A 143 16.46 1.47 -20.40
CA ALA A 143 16.80 1.67 -18.99
C ALA A 143 17.61 2.96 -18.71
N HIS A 144 18.33 3.47 -19.71
CA HIS A 144 19.11 4.72 -19.61
C HIS A 144 18.38 5.96 -20.15
N TRP A 145 17.15 5.79 -20.64
CA TRP A 145 16.33 6.85 -21.22
C TRP A 145 15.14 7.17 -20.30
N PRO A 146 14.59 8.39 -20.34
CA PRO A 146 13.39 8.74 -19.59
C PRO A 146 12.19 7.82 -19.86
N LEU A 147 12.11 7.21 -21.05
CA LEU A 147 11.09 6.23 -21.44
C LEU A 147 11.14 4.92 -20.64
N GLY A 148 12.29 4.60 -20.04
CA GLY A 148 12.47 3.41 -19.20
C GLY A 148 12.14 3.62 -17.73
N LYS A 149 11.45 4.72 -17.37
CA LYS A 149 11.02 5.02 -16.00
C LYS A 149 9.53 4.73 -15.84
N ALA A 150 9.11 4.51 -14.59
CA ALA A 150 7.71 4.47 -14.24
C ALA A 150 6.98 5.75 -14.68
N ARG A 151 5.73 5.58 -15.16
CA ARG A 151 4.91 6.65 -15.73
C ARG A 151 4.61 7.81 -14.75
N GLY A 152 4.57 7.52 -13.45
CA GLY A 152 4.16 8.45 -12.40
C GLY A 152 3.79 7.68 -11.13
N MET A 153 3.67 8.39 -10.02
CA MET A 153 3.43 7.79 -8.71
C MET A 153 2.08 7.08 -8.63
N ALA A 154 1.02 7.56 -9.28
CA ALA A 154 -0.27 6.87 -9.23
C ALA A 154 -0.24 5.51 -9.91
N VAL A 155 0.43 5.40 -11.07
CA VAL A 155 0.62 4.11 -11.74
C VAL A 155 1.56 3.21 -10.93
N HIS A 156 2.58 3.78 -10.29
CA HIS A 156 3.51 3.02 -9.47
C HIS A 156 2.83 2.45 -8.20
N GLU A 157 2.02 3.26 -7.53
CA GLU A 157 1.20 2.89 -6.38
C GLU A 157 0.07 1.92 -6.75
N SER A 158 -0.48 2.01 -7.96
CA SER A 158 -1.47 1.03 -8.40
C SER A 158 -0.88 -0.37 -8.47
N GLN A 159 0.41 -0.53 -8.78
CA GLN A 159 1.05 -1.86 -8.78
C GLN A 159 1.27 -2.40 -7.36
N SER A 160 1.72 -1.55 -6.41
CA SER A 160 1.85 -1.98 -5.01
C SER A 160 0.50 -2.34 -4.40
N LEU A 161 -0.53 -1.52 -4.61
CA LEU A 161 -1.88 -1.79 -4.12
C LEU A 161 -2.56 -2.94 -4.85
N PHE A 162 -2.22 -3.21 -6.12
CA PHE A 162 -2.72 -4.40 -6.80
C PHE A 162 -2.21 -5.68 -6.11
N VAL A 163 -0.91 -5.75 -5.82
CA VAL A 163 -0.35 -6.91 -5.12
C VAL A 163 -0.81 -6.98 -3.66
N GLU A 164 -0.77 -5.87 -2.92
CA GLU A 164 -1.12 -5.87 -1.50
C GLU A 164 -2.63 -6.04 -1.28
N LYS A 165 -3.45 -5.20 -1.93
CA LYS A 165 -4.89 -5.12 -1.66
C LYS A 165 -5.67 -6.08 -2.54
N GLN A 166 -5.46 -6.07 -3.86
CA GLN A 166 -6.28 -6.89 -4.77
C GLN A 166 -5.93 -8.38 -4.70
N ILE A 167 -4.64 -8.72 -4.55
CA ILE A 167 -4.19 -10.11 -4.37
C ILE A 167 -4.08 -10.44 -2.88
N GLY A 168 -3.26 -9.70 -2.12
CA GLY A 168 -2.89 -10.05 -0.75
C GLY A 168 -4.05 -9.99 0.26
N ARG A 169 -5.14 -9.28 -0.04
CA ARG A 169 -6.37 -9.30 0.78
C ARG A 169 -7.48 -10.17 0.19
N ASN A 170 -7.26 -10.85 -0.93
CA ASN A 170 -8.24 -11.77 -1.48
C ASN A 170 -8.33 -13.05 -0.62
N PRO A 171 -9.52 -13.52 -0.22
CA PRO A 171 -9.68 -14.78 0.50
C PRO A 171 -9.02 -15.98 -0.18
N GLU A 172 -9.03 -16.04 -1.52
CA GLU A 172 -8.43 -17.13 -2.28
C GLU A 172 -6.90 -17.13 -2.20
N PHE A 173 -6.27 -15.95 -2.09
CA PHE A 173 -4.84 -15.85 -1.79
C PHE A 173 -4.53 -16.49 -0.43
N TRP A 174 -5.36 -16.24 0.59
CA TRP A 174 -5.15 -16.80 1.92
C TRP A 174 -5.36 -18.32 1.96
N ARG A 175 -6.27 -18.89 1.15
CA ARG A 175 -6.39 -20.36 1.05
C ARG A 175 -5.09 -21.02 0.60
N TRP A 176 -4.38 -20.37 -0.32
CA TRP A 176 -3.07 -20.84 -0.78
C TRP A 176 -1.94 -20.47 0.20
N ALA A 177 -1.97 -19.28 0.80
CA ALA A 177 -0.89 -18.75 1.62
C ALA A 177 -0.80 -19.42 3.01
N LEU A 178 -1.91 -19.86 3.58
CA LEU A 178 -1.97 -20.41 4.94
C LEU A 178 -1.02 -21.61 5.16
N PRO A 179 -0.94 -22.63 4.29
CA PRO A 179 0.07 -23.68 4.38
C PRO A 179 1.53 -23.17 4.35
N VAL A 180 1.79 -22.06 3.65
CA VAL A 180 3.12 -21.43 3.60
C VAL A 180 3.41 -20.71 4.91
N VAL A 181 2.43 -19.99 5.46
CA VAL A 181 2.51 -19.35 6.79
C VAL A 181 2.82 -20.39 7.86
N GLU A 182 2.07 -21.51 7.89
CA GLU A 182 2.28 -22.61 8.83
C GLU A 182 3.68 -23.21 8.71
N ARG A 183 4.17 -23.44 7.48
CA ARG A 183 5.52 -23.98 7.24
C ARG A 183 6.62 -23.11 7.83
N HIS A 184 6.51 -21.79 7.70
CA HIS A 184 7.56 -20.86 8.14
C HIS A 184 7.43 -20.46 9.60
N LEU A 185 6.21 -20.23 10.08
CA LEU A 185 5.96 -19.70 11.43
C LEU A 185 5.60 -20.79 12.45
N GLY A 186 5.25 -22.00 12.01
CA GLY A 186 4.83 -23.09 12.88
C GLY A 186 3.47 -22.86 13.55
N GLU A 187 2.67 -21.91 13.05
CA GLU A 187 1.36 -21.58 13.59
C GLU A 187 0.27 -21.85 12.54
N THR A 188 -0.69 -22.70 12.90
CA THR A 188 -1.83 -23.03 12.06
C THR A 188 -2.94 -21.97 12.23
N TRP A 189 -3.35 -21.39 11.12
CA TRP A 189 -4.47 -20.44 11.04
C TRP A 189 -5.56 -21.01 10.16
N SER A 190 -6.82 -20.87 10.58
CA SER A 190 -7.95 -21.08 9.69
C SER A 190 -8.22 -19.81 8.87
N ILE A 191 -8.94 -19.96 7.75
CA ILE A 191 -9.40 -18.80 6.97
C ILE A 191 -10.26 -17.87 7.83
N ASP A 192 -11.16 -18.45 8.62
CA ASP A 192 -12.08 -17.70 9.48
C ASP A 192 -11.35 -16.95 10.60
N ASP A 193 -10.19 -17.43 11.03
CA ASP A 193 -9.36 -16.75 12.04
C ASP A 193 -8.50 -15.63 11.43
N ILE A 194 -7.94 -15.82 10.23
CA ILE A 194 -6.97 -14.88 9.64
C ILE A 194 -7.63 -13.71 8.90
N LEU A 195 -8.73 -13.94 8.17
CA LEU A 195 -9.38 -12.90 7.37
C LEU A 195 -9.88 -11.73 8.22
N PRO A 196 -10.41 -11.91 9.44
CA PRO A 196 -10.75 -10.80 10.32
C PRO A 196 -9.56 -9.89 10.68
N HIS A 197 -8.32 -10.39 10.69
CA HIS A 197 -7.12 -9.55 10.84
C HIS A 197 -6.79 -8.82 9.55
N VAL A 198 -6.85 -9.52 8.41
CA VAL A 198 -6.54 -8.98 7.08
C VAL A 198 -7.50 -7.84 6.72
N HIS A 199 -8.79 -8.00 6.98
CA HIS A 199 -9.86 -7.04 6.64
C HIS A 199 -10.31 -6.18 7.81
N ARG A 200 -9.51 -6.08 8.88
CA ARG A 200 -9.86 -5.26 10.03
C ARG A 200 -10.03 -3.80 9.60
N VAL A 201 -11.16 -3.21 9.97
CA VAL A 201 -11.45 -1.78 9.81
C VAL A 201 -11.35 -1.09 11.16
N GLU A 202 -10.58 -0.01 11.25
CA GLU A 202 -10.40 0.73 12.49
C GLU A 202 -10.12 2.22 12.22
N ARG A 203 -10.86 3.10 12.90
CA ARG A 203 -10.58 4.54 12.83
C ARG A 203 -9.28 4.83 13.57
N GLY A 204 -8.30 5.40 12.86
CA GLY A 204 -7.01 5.80 13.42
C GLY A 204 -6.65 7.23 13.04
N LEU A 205 -5.60 7.76 13.68
CA LEU A 205 -5.06 9.09 13.37
C LEU A 205 -3.88 9.03 12.39
N ILE A 206 -3.22 7.87 12.29
CA ILE A 206 -1.95 7.69 11.59
C ILE A 206 -2.21 7.11 10.20
N ARG A 207 -2.06 7.93 9.16
CA ARG A 207 -2.33 7.55 7.76
C ARG A 207 -1.62 6.26 7.34
N VAL A 208 -0.34 6.10 7.71
CA VAL A 208 0.47 4.96 7.27
C VAL A 208 0.08 3.64 7.94
N ASP A 209 -0.73 3.69 9.01
CA ASP A 209 -1.26 2.52 9.71
C ASP A 209 -2.75 2.29 9.40
N ALA A 210 -3.37 3.12 8.55
CA ALA A 210 -4.79 3.05 8.25
C ALA A 210 -5.15 1.83 7.40
N ASP A 211 -6.32 1.25 7.66
CA ASP A 211 -6.86 0.14 6.88
C ASP A 211 -7.33 0.60 5.48
N GLU A 212 -7.65 -0.37 4.62
CA GLU A 212 -8.05 -0.12 3.23
C GLU A 212 -9.28 0.78 3.09
N VAL A 213 -10.22 0.71 4.03
CA VAL A 213 -11.47 1.48 4.00
C VAL A 213 -11.25 2.91 4.49
N THR A 214 -10.43 3.10 5.53
CA THR A 214 -10.22 4.41 6.15
C THR A 214 -9.06 5.21 5.53
N TYR A 215 -8.08 4.53 4.91
CA TYR A 215 -6.91 5.17 4.29
C TYR A 215 -7.25 6.30 3.30
N PRO A 216 -8.23 6.14 2.37
CA PRO A 216 -8.54 7.19 1.41
C PRO A 216 -9.00 8.51 2.07
N LEU A 217 -9.67 8.45 3.22
CA LEU A 217 -10.10 9.66 3.94
C LEU A 217 -8.90 10.49 4.42
N HIS A 218 -7.79 9.85 4.79
CA HIS A 218 -6.55 10.55 5.15
C HIS A 218 -5.89 11.24 3.95
N VAL A 219 -6.03 10.66 2.74
CA VAL A 219 -5.53 11.25 1.48
C VAL A 219 -6.40 12.44 1.08
N ILE A 220 -7.72 12.26 1.10
CA ILE A 220 -8.71 13.30 0.74
C ILE A 220 -8.53 14.53 1.64
N LEU A 221 -8.39 14.35 2.96
CA LEU A 221 -8.15 15.47 3.88
C LEU A 221 -6.88 16.26 3.51
N ARG A 222 -5.79 15.57 3.18
CA ARG A 222 -4.51 16.23 2.83
C ARG A 222 -4.61 16.96 1.50
N TYR A 223 -5.22 16.32 0.50
CA TYR A 223 -5.49 16.91 -0.80
C TYR A 223 -6.30 18.21 -0.66
N GLU A 224 -7.41 18.19 0.09
CA GLU A 224 -8.24 19.37 0.34
C GLU A 224 -7.44 20.48 1.04
N LEU A 225 -6.68 20.16 2.09
CA LEU A 225 -5.84 21.13 2.80
C LEU A 225 -4.75 21.74 1.92
N GLU A 226 -4.08 20.93 1.11
CA GLU A 226 -3.05 21.41 0.19
C GLU A 226 -3.63 22.35 -0.87
N GLN A 227 -4.82 22.07 -1.40
CA GLN A 227 -5.49 22.97 -2.35
C GLN A 227 -5.84 24.31 -1.71
N GLU A 228 -6.36 24.31 -0.47
CA GLU A 228 -6.68 25.54 0.25
C GLU A 228 -5.41 26.36 0.58
N LEU A 229 -4.32 25.71 0.98
CA LEU A 229 -3.03 26.37 1.25
C LEU A 229 -2.43 26.96 -0.02
N VAL A 230 -2.38 26.19 -1.12
CA VAL A 230 -1.76 26.62 -2.39
C VAL A 230 -2.57 27.72 -3.07
N SER A 231 -3.90 27.73 -2.89
CA SER A 231 -4.76 28.80 -3.41
C SER A 231 -4.79 30.06 -2.53
N GLY A 232 -4.19 30.02 -1.33
CA GLY A 232 -4.19 31.14 -0.38
C GLY A 232 -5.51 31.34 0.36
N ARG A 233 -6.43 30.36 0.31
CA ARG A 233 -7.68 30.38 1.09
C ARG A 233 -7.47 29.92 2.54
N LEU A 234 -6.41 29.16 2.78
CA LEU A 234 -5.93 28.77 4.10
C LEU A 234 -4.51 29.30 4.33
N GLU A 235 -4.26 29.87 5.50
CA GLU A 235 -2.93 30.31 5.93
C GLU A 235 -2.12 29.15 6.54
N ALA A 236 -0.79 29.24 6.45
CA ALA A 236 0.16 28.23 6.93
C ALA A 236 0.57 28.42 8.39
#